data_AF-A0A3N5MCT5-F1
#
_entry.id   AF-A0A3N5MCT5-F1
#
_cell.length_a   1.000
_cell.length_b   1.000
_cell.length_c   1.000
_cell.angle_alpha   90.00
_cell.angle_beta   90.00
_cell.angle_gamma   90.00
#
_symmetry.space_group_name_H-M   'P 1'
#
loop_
_entity.id
_entity.type
_entity.pdbx_description
1 polymer ?
#
loop_
_entity_poly.entity_id
_entity_poly.type
_entity_poly.pdbx_seq_one_letter_code
_entity_poly.pdbx_strand_id
1 'polypeptide(L)'
;WEMPPYLYQRFSQSHLVISKGDANYRRILGDRHWPYTTPIDQIVSYFPAPLLLLRALKSEVAAGLPAAQIERAARQDTTWLIDGRWGVIQFTPSR
;
A
#
# COMPACT_ATOMS: atom_id res chain seq x y z
N TRP A 1 6.97 -14.28 -4.00
CA TRP A 1 6.59 -14.11 -2.59
C TRP A 1 5.11 -14.40 -2.55
N GLU A 2 4.69 -15.38 -1.75
CA GLU A 2 3.30 -15.84 -1.76
C GLU A 2 2.81 -15.86 -0.32
N MET A 3 1.54 -15.51 -0.12
CA MET A 3 0.91 -15.59 1.19
C MET A 3 0.74 -17.07 1.56
N PRO A 4 1.30 -17.55 2.68
CA PRO A 4 1.09 -18.92 3.11
C PRO A 4 -0.40 -19.25 3.27
N PRO A 5 -0.84 -20.49 2.93
CA PRO A 5 -2.25 -20.86 2.97
C PRO A 5 -2.93 -20.60 4.33
N TYR A 6 -2.24 -20.85 5.44
CA TYR A 6 -2.80 -20.62 6.77
C TYR A 6 -3.06 -19.14 7.07
N LEU A 7 -2.25 -18.22 6.52
CA LEU A 7 -2.49 -16.78 6.65
C LEU A 7 -3.64 -16.33 5.76
N TYR A 8 -3.71 -16.87 4.54
CA TYR A 8 -4.83 -16.61 3.64
C TYR A 8 -6.16 -16.98 4.29
N GLN A 9 -6.26 -18.19 4.84
CA GLN A 9 -7.44 -18.66 5.56
C GLN A 9 -7.79 -17.80 6.78
N ARG A 10 -6.78 -17.36 7.54
CA ARG A 10 -7.00 -16.48 8.69
C ARG A 10 -7.53 -15.11 8.26
N PHE A 11 -6.94 -14.50 7.22
CA PHE A 11 -7.37 -13.19 6.76
C PHE A 11 -8.74 -13.25 6.07
N SER A 12 -9.07 -14.31 5.34
CA SER A 12 -10.36 -14.46 4.65
C SER A 12 -11.57 -14.47 5.61
N GLN A 13 -11.35 -14.74 6.90
CA GLN A 13 -12.38 -14.68 7.94
C GLN A 13 -12.57 -13.27 8.53
N SER A 14 -11.77 -12.29 8.11
CA SER A 14 -11.79 -10.94 8.67
C SER A 14 -12.74 -10.03 7.90
N HIS A 15 -13.56 -9.24 8.62
CA HIS A 15 -14.38 -8.19 8.01
C HIS A 15 -13.54 -7.00 7.50
N LEU A 16 -12.38 -6.77 8.11
CA LEU A 16 -11.41 -5.76 7.72
C LEU A 16 -10.03 -6.15 8.25
N VAL A 17 -8.99 -6.01 7.42
CA VAL A 17 -7.60 -6.10 7.84
C VAL A 17 -6.97 -4.72 7.79
N ILE A 18 -6.36 -4.27 8.90
CA ILE A 18 -5.63 -3.00 8.96
C ILE A 18 -4.14 -3.31 8.96
N SER A 19 -3.46 -2.95 7.88
CA SER A 19 -2.02 -3.06 7.73
C SER A 19 -1.34 -1.77 8.16
N LYS A 20 -0.33 -1.87 9.03
CA LYS A 20 0.37 -0.72 9.62
C LYS A 20 1.81 -0.64 9.13
N GLY A 21 2.21 0.54 8.70
CA GLY A 21 3.61 0.92 8.51
C GLY A 21 4.23 0.48 7.18
N ASP A 22 5.45 0.97 6.95
CA ASP A 22 6.15 0.86 5.67
C ASP A 22 6.54 -0.58 5.30
N ALA A 23 7.03 -1.37 6.26
CA ALA A 23 7.44 -2.74 6.02
C ALA A 23 6.29 -3.63 5.55
N ASN A 24 5.11 -3.50 6.16
CA ASN A 24 3.93 -4.25 5.72
C ASN A 24 3.44 -3.76 4.36
N TYR A 25 3.47 -2.45 4.11
CA TYR A 25 3.10 -1.88 2.82
C TYR A 25 3.98 -2.43 1.69
N ARG A 26 5.30 -2.37 1.86
CA ARG A 26 6.27 -2.95 0.92
C ARG A 26 6.01 -4.43 0.70
N ARG A 27 5.80 -5.21 1.77
CA ARG A 27 5.53 -6.65 1.66
C ARG A 27 4.24 -6.94 0.89
N ILE A 28 3.18 -6.15 1.07
CA ILE A 28 1.91 -6.29 0.35
C ILE A 28 2.02 -5.89 -1.13
N LEU A 29 2.82 -4.88 -1.46
CA LEU A 29 3.07 -4.50 -2.86
C LEU A 29 4.15 -5.36 -3.53
N GLY A 30 4.71 -6.31 -2.79
CA GLY A 30 5.79 -7.18 -3.26
C GLY A 30 7.14 -6.51 -3.41
N ASP A 31 7.32 -5.37 -2.76
CA ASP A 31 8.54 -4.55 -2.78
C ASP A 31 9.01 -4.21 -4.19
N ARG A 32 8.05 -3.89 -5.09
CA ARG A 32 8.29 -3.56 -6.49
C ARG A 32 8.10 -2.08 -6.77
N HIS A 33 8.84 -1.57 -7.75
CA HIS A 33 8.67 -0.24 -8.33
C HIS A 33 7.49 -0.21 -9.31
N TRP A 34 6.28 -0.13 -8.77
CA TRP A 34 5.10 0.18 -9.56
C TRP A 34 5.13 1.65 -10.00
N PRO A 35 4.61 1.99 -11.20
CA PRO A 35 4.19 3.36 -11.44
C PRO A 35 3.30 3.84 -10.29
N TYR A 36 3.57 5.01 -9.72
CA TYR A 36 2.84 5.48 -8.54
C TYR A 36 1.33 5.61 -8.77
N THR A 37 0.91 5.78 -10.02
CA THR A 37 -0.49 5.87 -10.44
C THR A 37 -1.15 4.51 -10.69
N THR A 38 -0.41 3.39 -10.62
CA THR A 38 -0.99 2.05 -10.81
C THR A 38 -2.10 1.82 -9.79
N PRO A 39 -3.32 1.44 -10.22
CA PRO A 39 -4.43 1.22 -9.30
C PRO A 39 -4.09 0.16 -8.25
N ILE A 40 -4.26 0.50 -6.98
CA ILE A 40 -3.81 -0.36 -5.88
C ILE A 40 -4.61 -1.66 -5.77
N ASP A 41 -5.88 -1.62 -6.15
CA ASP A 41 -6.80 -2.77 -6.21
C ASP A 41 -6.34 -3.85 -7.19
N GLN A 42 -5.63 -3.49 -8.26
CA GLN A 42 -5.03 -4.45 -9.18
C GLN A 42 -3.86 -5.19 -8.52
N ILE A 43 -3.03 -4.46 -7.77
CA ILE A 43 -1.83 -5.00 -7.11
C ILE A 43 -2.22 -5.91 -5.94
N VAL A 44 -3.17 -5.48 -5.10
CA VAL A 44 -3.57 -6.21 -3.89
C VAL A 44 -4.75 -7.16 -4.11
N SER A 45 -5.10 -7.43 -5.38
CA SER A 45 -6.21 -8.31 -5.77
C SER A 45 -6.15 -9.74 -5.20
N TYR A 46 -4.97 -10.18 -4.78
CA TYR A 46 -4.75 -11.47 -4.14
C TYR A 46 -5.14 -11.49 -2.64
N PHE A 47 -5.38 -10.34 -2.02
CA PHE A 47 -5.65 -10.24 -0.59
C PHE A 47 -7.10 -10.66 -0.27
N PRO A 48 -7.34 -11.59 0.67
CA PRO A 48 -8.63 -12.28 0.78
C PRO A 48 -9.72 -11.56 1.59
N ALA A 49 -9.54 -10.28 1.90
CA ALA A 49 -10.44 -9.52 2.76
C ALA A 49 -10.33 -8.02 2.46
N PRO A 50 -11.32 -7.20 2.87
CA PRO A 50 -11.19 -5.75 2.80
C PRO A 50 -9.92 -5.31 3.55
N LEU A 51 -9.14 -4.43 2.94
CA LEU A 51 -7.81 -4.06 3.40
C LEU A 51 -7.71 -2.54 3.54
N LEU A 52 -7.23 -2.10 4.70
CA LEU A 52 -6.87 -0.72 4.98
C LEU A 52 -5.36 -0.62 5.20
N LEU A 53 -4.67 0.09 4.31
CA LEU A 53 -3.24 0.35 4.38
C LEU A 53 -3.02 1.70 5.06
N LEU A 54 -2.40 1.70 6.24
CA LEU A 54 -2.01 2.91 6.96
C LEU A 54 -0.48 3.00 6.98
N ARG A 55 0.08 3.96 6.25
CA ARG A 55 1.52 3.99 6.00
C ARG A 55 2.08 5.41 6.10
N ALA A 56 3.15 5.58 6.87
CA ALA A 56 4.08 6.69 6.71
C ALA A 56 5.13 6.32 5.65
N LEU A 57 5.40 7.22 4.71
CA LEU A 57 6.28 7.01 3.56
C LEU A 57 7.75 6.99 4.01
N LYS A 58 8.37 5.80 4.04
CA LYS A 58 9.78 5.58 4.43
C LYS A 58 10.56 4.79 3.37
N SER A 59 10.02 4.72 2.15
CA SER A 59 10.60 4.02 1.00
C SER A 59 9.91 4.44 -0.30
N GLU A 60 10.60 4.24 -1.43
CA GLU A 60 10.14 4.68 -2.75
C GLU A 60 9.00 3.82 -3.34
N VAL A 61 8.65 2.69 -2.70
CA VAL A 61 7.56 1.82 -3.13
C VAL A 61 6.22 2.48 -2.85
N ALA A 62 5.45 2.84 -3.86
CA ALA A 62 4.10 3.39 -3.72
C ALA A 62 3.23 3.04 -4.93
N ALA A 63 1.91 3.03 -4.76
CA ALA A 63 0.94 2.84 -5.84
C ALA A 63 -0.39 3.51 -5.49
N GLY A 64 -1.30 3.64 -6.46
CA GLY A 64 -2.64 4.19 -6.29
C GLY A 64 -2.69 5.67 -5.92
N LEU A 65 -1.67 6.45 -6.27
CA LEU A 65 -1.58 7.88 -5.98
C LEU A 65 -2.06 8.72 -7.16
N PRO A 66 -2.89 9.77 -6.94
CA PRO A 66 -3.25 10.71 -8.00
C PRO A 66 -2.02 11.49 -8.49
N ALA A 67 -1.87 11.65 -9.82
CA ALA A 67 -0.76 12.38 -10.44
C ALA A 67 -0.56 13.79 -9.83
N ALA A 68 -1.66 14.53 -9.65
CA ALA A 68 -1.62 15.87 -9.05
C ALA A 68 -1.07 15.88 -7.61
N GLN A 69 -1.29 14.82 -6.82
CA GLN A 69 -0.75 14.73 -5.46
C GLN A 69 0.74 14.40 -5.47
N ILE A 70 1.19 13.53 -6.38
CA ILE A 70 2.61 13.20 -6.58
C ILE A 70 3.38 14.47 -6.96
N GLU A 71 2.89 15.21 -7.97
CA GLU A 71 3.51 16.46 -8.40
C GLU A 71 3.58 17.49 -7.28
N ARG A 72 2.49 17.65 -6.51
CA ARG A 72 2.46 18.57 -5.39
C ARG A 72 3.47 18.21 -4.31
N ALA A 73 3.53 16.94 -3.91
CA ALA A 73 4.47 16.47 -2.89
C ALA A 73 5.93 16.67 -3.36
N ALA A 74 6.24 16.27 -4.59
CA ALA A 74 7.58 16.40 -5.16
C ALA A 74 8.05 17.86 -5.30
N ARG A 75 7.14 18.82 -5.53
CA ARG A 75 7.47 20.26 -5.53
C ARG A 75 7.74 20.82 -4.13
N GLN A 76 7.07 20.27 -3.11
CA GLN A 76 7.16 20.77 -1.74
C GLN A 76 8.33 20.16 -0.97
N ASP A 77 8.70 18.92 -1.29
CA ASP A 77 9.66 18.14 -0.53
C ASP A 77 10.30 17.10 -1.43
N THR A 78 11.61 17.19 -1.67
CA THR A 78 12.33 16.25 -2.53
C THR A 78 12.51 14.87 -1.89
N THR A 79 12.30 14.75 -0.57
CA THR A 79 12.43 13.49 0.19
C THR A 79 11.10 12.92 0.66
N TRP A 80 9.99 13.39 0.10
CA TRP A 80 8.62 13.08 0.54
C TRP A 80 8.28 11.57 0.62
N LEU A 81 9.00 10.72 -0.10
CA LEU A 81 8.82 9.27 -0.09
C LEU A 81 9.54 8.55 1.06
N ILE A 82 10.57 9.15 1.65
CA ILE A 82 11.57 8.41 2.44
C ILE A 82 11.80 8.95 3.85
N ASP A 83 11.35 10.16 4.16
CA ASP A 83 11.62 10.81 5.45
C ASP A 83 10.58 10.53 6.54
N GLY A 84 9.48 9.83 6.21
CA GLY A 84 8.42 9.46 7.15
C GLY A 84 7.47 10.60 7.54
N ARG A 85 7.59 11.80 6.97
CA ARG A 85 6.70 12.95 7.27
C ARG A 85 5.37 12.87 6.53
N TRP A 86 5.37 12.21 5.38
CA TRP A 86 4.19 12.01 4.56
C TRP A 86 3.56 10.63 4.81
N GLY A 87 2.28 10.50 4.49
CA GLY A 87 1.59 9.24 4.66
C GLY A 87 0.39 9.07 3.75
N VAL A 88 -0.04 7.83 3.63
CA VAL A 88 -1.19 7.43 2.83
C VAL A 88 -2.12 6.56 3.66
N ILE A 89 -3.41 6.71 3.38
CA ILE A 89 -4.49 5.87 3.87
C ILE A 89 -5.21 5.34 2.63
N GLN A 90 -5.12 4.05 2.38
CA GLN A 90 -5.69 3.44 1.18
C GLN A 90 -6.58 2.28 1.58
N PHE A 91 -7.85 2.34 1.19
CA PHE A 91 -8.82 1.29 1.42
C PHE A 91 -9.07 0.53 0.11
N THR A 92 -9.09 -0.79 0.18
CA THR A 92 -9.47 -1.67 -0.93
C THR A 92 -10.56 -2.64 -0.46
N PRO A 93 -11.72 -2.70 -1.13
CA PRO A 93 -12.75 -3.68 -0.80
C PRO A 93 -12.27 -5.10 -1.13
N SER A 94 -12.84 -6.12 -0.48
CA SER A 94 -12.71 -7.50 -0.97
C SER A 94 -13.48 -7.64 -2.28
N ARG A 95 -12.93 -8.42 -3.22
CA ARG A 95 -13.67 -8.90 -4.37
C ARG A 95 -14.61 -10.03 -3.99
#